data_AF-A0A7R9XXM9-F1
#
_entry.id   AF-A0A7R9XXM9-F1
#
_cell.length_a   1.000
_cell.length_b   1.000
_cell.length_c   1.000
_cell.angle_alpha   90.00
_cell.angle_beta   90.00
_cell.angle_gamma   90.00
#
_symmetry.space_group_name_H-M   'P 1'
#
loop_
_entity.id
_entity.type
_entity.pdbx_description
1 polymer ?
#
loop_
_entity_poly.entity_id
_entity_poly.type
_entity_poly.pdbx_seq_one_letter_code
_entity_poly.pdbx_strand_id
1 'polypeptide(L)'
;SAKKAEQRQTMTLKELEDAIQTVAGAVMICYPMGLPPWDPVKDMLEGTEELAGTAASKVVHDPDTVQMFFASKPMVRSNPLSVHTGKNEKTKVVVKLVKKGGHAPAKEPAVDAETQKAMMAFYHKKKQEQEALLADTDDDFTNSSWASSNSLKSSLIGTGGGLRFR
;
A
#
# COMPACT_ATOMS: atom_id res chain seq x y z
N SER A 1 -11.97 24.57 0.54
CA SER A 1 -11.02 23.74 1.33
C SER A 1 -9.61 23.70 0.75
N ALA A 2 -9.40 23.39 -0.54
CA ALA A 2 -8.05 23.31 -1.14
C ALA A 2 -7.19 24.59 -1.01
N LYS A 3 -7.76 25.77 -1.31
CA LYS A 3 -7.05 27.07 -1.15
C LYS A 3 -6.62 27.36 0.29
N LYS A 4 -7.44 27.01 1.28
CA LYS A 4 -7.10 27.18 2.71
C LYS A 4 -6.02 26.18 3.16
N ALA A 5 -6.03 24.97 2.61
CA ALA A 5 -5.00 23.97 2.86
C ALA A 5 -3.62 24.42 2.32
N GLU A 6 -3.58 25.04 1.15
CA GLU A 6 -2.38 25.67 0.59
C GLU A 6 -1.87 26.82 1.47
N GLN A 7 -2.79 27.62 1.99
CA GLN A 7 -2.50 28.75 2.88
C GLN A 7 -2.22 28.36 4.34
N ARG A 8 -2.23 27.07 4.68
CA ARG A 8 -2.01 26.53 6.04
C ARG A 8 -2.92 27.16 7.10
N GLN A 9 -4.12 27.57 6.72
CA GLN A 9 -5.12 28.09 7.64
C GLN A 9 -5.88 26.93 8.29
N THR A 10 -6.07 27.01 9.60
CA THR A 10 -6.87 26.04 10.35
C THR A 10 -8.35 26.28 10.08
N MET A 11 -9.10 25.22 9.78
CA MET A 11 -10.56 25.31 9.72
C MET A 11 -11.13 25.27 11.14
N THR A 12 -12.18 26.06 11.37
CA THR A 12 -12.94 26.02 12.62
C THR A 12 -14.23 25.22 12.44
N LEU A 13 -14.78 24.68 13.53
CA LEU A 13 -16.07 23.98 13.48
C LEU A 13 -17.18 24.86 12.91
N LYS A 14 -17.21 26.13 13.31
CA LYS A 14 -18.16 27.11 12.81
C LYS A 14 -18.10 27.26 11.28
N GLU A 15 -16.91 27.31 10.69
CA GLU A 15 -16.77 27.40 9.23
C GLU A 15 -17.33 26.17 8.49
N LEU A 16 -17.28 24.99 9.13
CA LEU A 16 -17.86 23.77 8.57
C LEU A 16 -19.39 23.81 8.67
N GLU A 17 -19.93 24.24 9.80
CA GLU A 17 -21.37 24.43 10.00
C GLU A 17 -21.93 25.46 9.01
N ASP A 18 -21.27 26.60 8.83
CA ASP A 18 -21.66 27.63 7.86
C ASP A 18 -21.68 27.07 6.41
N ALA A 19 -20.73 26.21 6.08
CA ALA A 19 -20.69 25.55 4.77
C ALA A 19 -21.85 24.56 4.58
N ILE A 20 -22.19 23.78 5.61
CA ILE A 20 -23.34 22.88 5.61
C ILE A 20 -24.64 23.69 5.46
N GLN A 21 -24.79 24.79 6.19
CA GLN A 21 -25.93 25.69 6.07
C GLN A 21 -26.06 26.32 4.68
N THR A 22 -24.93 26.64 4.04
CA THR A 22 -24.93 27.15 2.66
C THR A 22 -25.52 26.12 1.70
N VAL A 23 -25.15 24.84 1.86
CA VAL A 23 -25.72 23.73 1.06
C VAL A 23 -27.20 23.55 1.38
N ALA A 24 -27.58 23.54 2.66
CA ALA A 24 -28.98 23.44 3.08
C ALA A 24 -29.84 24.57 2.47
N GLY A 25 -29.35 25.82 2.50
CA GLY A 25 -30.01 26.97 1.89
C GLY A 25 -30.17 26.83 0.37
N ALA A 26 -29.14 26.33 -0.33
CA ALA A 26 -29.23 26.07 -1.77
C ALA A 26 -30.30 25.00 -2.08
N VAL A 27 -30.39 23.94 -1.28
CA VAL A 27 -31.43 22.91 -1.41
C VAL A 27 -32.82 23.51 -1.18
N MET A 28 -33.00 24.38 -0.18
CA MET A 28 -34.27 25.07 0.07
C MET A 28 -34.70 25.97 -1.09
N ILE A 29 -33.75 26.62 -1.77
CA ILE A 29 -34.05 27.44 -2.96
C ILE A 29 -34.54 26.57 -4.12
N CYS A 30 -33.89 25.43 -4.36
CA CYS A 30 -34.28 24.51 -5.44
C CYS A 30 -35.60 23.78 -5.14
N TYR A 31 -35.88 23.48 -3.87
CA TYR A 31 -37.05 22.73 -3.41
C TYR A 31 -37.79 23.50 -2.30
N PRO A 32 -38.53 24.57 -2.65
CA PRO A 32 -39.19 25.43 -1.67
C PRO A 32 -40.31 24.73 -0.88
N MET A 33 -40.90 23.67 -1.45
CA MET A 33 -41.92 22.84 -0.80
C MET A 33 -41.31 21.73 0.08
N GLY A 34 -39.97 21.71 0.22
CA GLY A 34 -39.22 20.67 0.91
C GLY A 34 -38.90 19.47 0.02
N LEU A 35 -37.93 18.68 0.49
CA LEU A 35 -37.58 17.41 -0.14
C LEU A 35 -38.57 16.31 0.29
N PRO A 36 -38.84 15.33 -0.59
CA PRO A 36 -39.60 14.14 -0.23
C PRO A 36 -39.01 13.41 0.99
N PRO A 37 -39.83 12.70 1.80
CA PRO A 37 -39.36 12.00 2.99
C PRO A 37 -38.32 10.91 2.75
N TRP A 38 -38.24 10.37 1.54
CA TRP A 38 -37.30 9.30 1.15
C TRP A 38 -36.07 9.82 0.40
N ASP A 39 -35.90 11.14 0.30
CA ASP A 39 -34.77 11.73 -0.40
C ASP A 39 -33.49 11.63 0.45
N PRO A 40 -32.41 10.98 -0.04
CA PRO A 40 -31.18 10.83 0.72
C PRO A 40 -30.51 12.16 1.07
N VAL A 41 -30.72 13.23 0.29
CA VAL A 41 -30.15 14.55 0.60
C VAL A 41 -30.76 15.11 1.88
N LYS A 42 -32.04 14.81 2.15
CA LYS A 42 -32.71 15.19 3.39
C LYS A 42 -32.08 14.47 4.57
N ASP A 43 -31.93 13.16 4.48
CA ASP A 43 -31.31 12.35 5.54
C ASP A 43 -29.86 12.75 5.83
N MET A 44 -29.10 13.13 4.79
CA MET A 44 -27.74 13.64 4.93
C MET A 44 -27.69 15.00 5.65
N LEU A 45 -28.64 15.90 5.38
CA LEU A 45 -28.71 17.23 6.02
C LEU A 45 -29.20 17.15 7.46
N GLU A 46 -30.11 16.22 7.76
CA GLU A 46 -30.68 15.99 9.09
C GLU A 46 -29.82 15.04 9.95
N GLY A 47 -28.85 14.36 9.35
CA GLY A 47 -27.97 13.40 10.02
C GLY A 47 -28.68 12.09 10.43
N THR A 48 -29.80 11.79 9.79
CA THR A 48 -30.62 10.58 10.02
C THR A 48 -30.28 9.44 9.07
N GLU A 49 -29.21 9.60 8.28
CA GLU A 49 -28.78 8.62 7.29
C GLU A 49 -28.45 7.24 7.91
N GLU A 50 -29.15 6.21 7.43
CA GLU A 50 -28.84 4.84 7.80
C GLU A 50 -27.69 4.31 6.93
N LEU A 51 -26.48 4.42 7.46
CA LEU A 51 -25.27 4.01 6.75
C LEU A 51 -25.00 2.50 6.86
N ALA A 52 -25.76 1.76 7.65
CA ALA A 52 -25.54 0.33 7.89
C ALA A 52 -25.58 -0.48 6.58
N GLY A 53 -24.58 -1.36 6.37
CA GLY A 53 -24.51 -2.21 5.17
C GLY A 53 -24.06 -1.52 3.88
N THR A 54 -23.94 -0.20 3.86
CA THR A 54 -23.46 0.55 2.68
C THR A 54 -21.94 0.69 2.64
N ALA A 55 -21.38 0.97 1.46
CA ALA A 55 -19.96 1.29 1.31
C ALA A 55 -19.55 2.54 2.11
N ALA A 56 -20.46 3.49 2.30
CA ALA A 56 -20.25 4.71 3.08
C ALA A 56 -19.98 4.41 4.57
N SER A 57 -20.53 3.31 5.11
CA SER A 57 -20.22 2.82 6.47
C SER A 57 -18.73 2.57 6.72
N LYS A 58 -17.94 2.34 5.68
CA LYS A 58 -16.49 2.11 5.81
C LYS A 58 -15.71 3.42 5.97
N VAL A 59 -16.24 4.52 5.47
CA VAL A 59 -15.57 5.83 5.41
C VAL A 59 -16.02 6.73 6.55
N VAL A 60 -17.30 6.65 6.93
CA VAL A 60 -17.85 7.42 8.04
C VAL A 60 -17.46 6.76 9.36
N HIS A 61 -16.84 7.54 10.24
CA HIS A 61 -16.43 7.11 11.56
C HIS A 61 -17.25 7.84 12.61
N ASP A 62 -17.80 7.08 13.55
CA ASP A 62 -18.49 7.67 14.70
C ASP A 62 -17.45 8.37 15.62
N PRO A 63 -17.70 9.64 15.96
CA PRO A 63 -16.80 10.44 16.77
C PRO A 63 -16.51 9.84 18.14
N ASP A 64 -17.32 8.93 18.70
CA ASP A 64 -17.05 8.33 20.02
C ASP A 64 -16.24 7.03 19.94
N THR A 65 -16.44 6.26 18.87
CA THR A 65 -15.77 4.96 18.71
C THR A 65 -14.47 5.04 17.90
N VAL A 66 -14.19 6.13 17.19
CA VAL A 66 -12.97 6.21 16.36
C VAL A 66 -11.67 6.22 17.18
N GLN A 67 -10.65 5.50 16.72
CA GLN A 67 -9.30 5.51 17.27
C GLN A 67 -8.33 6.17 16.29
N MET A 68 -7.47 7.05 16.80
CA MET A 68 -6.45 7.75 16.05
C MET A 68 -5.10 7.05 16.19
N PHE A 69 -4.35 6.92 15.10
CA PHE A 69 -2.99 6.38 15.11
C PHE A 69 -1.99 7.38 14.53
N PHE A 70 -0.92 7.64 15.28
CA PHE A 70 0.24 8.40 14.83
C PHE A 70 1.49 7.53 14.94
N ALA A 71 2.27 7.45 13.86
CA ALA A 71 3.50 6.63 13.81
C ALA A 71 3.30 5.18 14.31
N SER A 72 2.20 4.54 13.90
CA SER A 72 1.81 3.17 14.34
C SER A 72 1.49 3.03 15.85
N LYS A 73 1.42 4.13 16.61
CA LYS A 73 1.01 4.13 18.01
C LYS A 73 -0.41 4.70 18.16
N PRO A 74 -1.27 4.07 18.98
CA PRO A 74 -2.59 4.62 19.24
C PRO A 74 -2.47 5.92 20.04
N MET A 75 -3.29 6.90 19.66
CA MET A 75 -3.44 8.16 20.39
C MET A 75 -4.61 8.02 21.34
N VAL A 76 -4.34 8.26 22.63
CA VAL A 76 -5.36 8.15 23.68
C VAL A 76 -6.01 9.52 23.82
N ARG A 77 -7.34 9.57 23.75
CA ARG A 77 -8.09 10.84 23.75
C ARG A 77 -7.92 11.67 25.03
N SER A 78 -7.68 11.01 26.17
CA SER A 78 -7.45 11.68 27.45
C SER A 78 -6.08 12.36 27.52
N ASN A 79 -5.13 11.96 26.67
CA ASN A 79 -3.77 12.46 26.75
C ASN A 79 -3.63 13.74 25.91
N PRO A 80 -2.84 14.71 26.40
CA PRO A 80 -2.53 15.88 25.59
C PRO A 80 -1.71 15.46 24.36
N LEU A 81 -1.88 16.18 23.26
CA LEU A 81 -1.23 15.88 21.98
C LEU A 81 0.29 15.80 22.11
N SER A 82 0.88 16.61 23.02
CA SER A 82 2.31 16.63 23.30
C SER A 82 2.90 15.30 23.76
N VAL A 83 2.10 14.41 24.36
CA VAL A 83 2.53 13.04 24.73
C VAL A 83 2.74 12.17 23.48
N HIS A 84 1.99 12.43 22.42
CA HIS A 84 2.03 11.64 21.19
C HIS A 84 2.96 12.25 20.12
N THR A 85 3.00 13.57 19.99
CA THR A 85 3.75 14.28 18.94
C THR A 85 5.02 14.95 19.45
N GLY A 86 5.21 15.03 20.76
CA GLY A 86 6.34 15.71 21.41
C GLY A 86 6.10 17.21 21.66
N LYS A 87 7.16 17.92 22.05
CA LYS A 87 7.13 19.34 22.44
C LYS A 87 7.30 20.34 21.28
N ASN A 88 7.39 19.86 20.04
CA ASN A 88 7.65 20.73 18.89
C ASN A 88 6.34 21.26 18.29
N GLU A 89 6.16 22.58 18.38
CA GLU A 89 4.95 23.29 17.93
C GLU A 89 4.87 23.47 16.41
N LYS A 90 5.96 23.26 15.67
CA LYS A 90 6.01 23.37 14.19
C LYS A 90 5.98 22.01 13.49
N THR A 91 5.22 21.05 14.02
CA THR A 91 5.16 19.69 13.49
C THR A 91 3.88 19.46 12.71
N LYS A 92 3.99 19.03 11.45
CA LYS A 92 2.86 18.48 10.70
C LYS A 92 2.76 16.99 10.96
N VAL A 93 1.59 16.53 11.33
CA VAL A 93 1.33 15.17 11.79
C VAL A 93 0.29 14.55 10.88
N VAL A 94 0.60 13.43 10.27
CA VAL A 94 -0.37 12.63 9.51
C VAL A 94 -0.89 11.55 10.43
N VAL A 95 -2.20 11.59 10.70
CA VAL A 95 -2.88 10.64 11.59
C VAL A 95 -3.79 9.76 10.74
N LYS A 96 -3.78 8.45 11.01
CA LYS A 96 -4.70 7.50 10.38
C LYS A 96 -5.85 7.21 11.34
N LEU A 97 -7.09 7.25 10.84
CA LEU A 97 -8.31 6.95 11.59
C LEU A 97 -8.69 5.49 11.38
N VAL A 98 -9.06 4.80 12.47
CA VAL A 98 -9.49 3.40 12.45
C VAL A 98 -10.70 3.23 13.37
N LYS A 99 -11.62 2.30 13.06
CA LYS A 99 -12.72 1.93 13.96
C LYS A 99 -12.19 1.34 15.28
N LYS A 100 -12.97 1.46 16.37
CA LYS A 100 -12.60 0.92 17.70
C LYS A 100 -12.22 -0.54 17.61
N GLY A 101 -11.06 -0.90 18.16
CA GLY A 101 -10.57 -2.29 18.16
C GLY A 101 -9.93 -2.74 16.84
N GLY A 102 -9.81 -1.86 15.84
CA GLY A 102 -9.02 -2.13 14.66
C GLY A 102 -7.52 -2.20 14.98
N HIS A 103 -6.79 -2.97 14.17
CA HIS A 103 -5.35 -3.10 14.31
C HIS A 103 -4.64 -1.80 13.93
N ALA A 104 -3.39 -1.66 14.40
CA ALA A 104 -2.53 -0.57 13.95
C ALA A 104 -2.47 -0.56 12.41
N PRO A 105 -2.60 0.61 11.78
CA PRO A 105 -2.56 0.71 10.33
C PRO A 105 -1.27 0.09 9.81
N ALA A 106 -1.39 -0.74 8.77
CA ALA A 106 -0.25 -1.40 8.16
C ALA A 106 0.79 -0.33 7.78
N LYS A 107 2.05 -0.62 8.11
CA LYS A 107 3.16 0.20 7.62
C LYS A 107 3.20 0.06 6.11
N GLU A 108 3.31 1.18 5.43
CA GLU A 108 3.66 1.14 4.01
C GLU A 108 5.01 0.44 3.88
N PRO A 109 5.16 -0.50 2.91
CA PRO A 109 6.42 -1.17 2.70
C PRO A 109 7.49 -0.10 2.43
N ALA A 110 8.65 -0.26 3.06
CA ALA A 110 9.76 0.72 2.94
C ALA A 110 10.33 0.83 1.51
N VAL A 111 9.89 -0.07 0.63
CA VAL A 111 10.37 -0.23 -0.74
C VAL A 111 9.13 -0.21 -1.62
N ASP A 112 9.17 0.62 -2.67
CA ASP A 112 8.11 0.71 -3.66
C ASP A 112 7.91 -0.64 -4.39
N ALA A 113 6.72 -0.88 -4.92
CA ALA A 113 6.37 -2.18 -5.52
C ALA A 113 7.30 -2.57 -6.68
N GLU A 114 7.74 -1.59 -7.47
CA GLU A 114 8.67 -1.80 -8.58
C GLU A 114 10.07 -2.18 -8.09
N THR A 115 10.56 -1.50 -7.06
CA THR A 115 11.89 -1.75 -6.48
C THR A 115 11.93 -3.09 -5.72
N GLN A 116 10.83 -3.49 -5.09
CA GLN A 116 10.70 -4.81 -4.46
C GLN A 116 10.78 -5.94 -5.51
N LYS A 117 10.11 -5.78 -6.65
CA LYS A 117 10.16 -6.75 -7.75
C LYS A 117 11.56 -6.87 -8.35
N ALA A 118 12.24 -5.74 -8.57
CA ALA A 118 13.62 -5.72 -9.06
C ALA A 118 14.59 -6.41 -8.07
N MET A 119 14.42 -6.15 -6.77
CA MET A 119 15.20 -6.80 -5.72
C MET A 119 14.97 -8.32 -5.70
N MET A 120 13.71 -8.78 -5.77
CA MET A 120 13.41 -10.22 -5.83
C MET A 120 14.01 -10.88 -7.08
N ALA A 121 13.93 -10.24 -8.24
CA ALA A 121 14.51 -10.75 -9.48
C ALA A 121 16.05 -10.87 -9.39
N PHE A 122 16.71 -9.87 -8.79
CA PHE A 122 18.15 -9.90 -8.57
C PHE A 122 18.57 -11.05 -7.64
N TYR A 123 17.87 -11.22 -6.51
CA TYR A 123 18.16 -12.31 -5.57
C TYR A 123 17.90 -13.69 -6.18
N HIS A 124 16.86 -13.84 -7.00
CA HIS A 124 16.58 -15.09 -7.70
C HIS A 124 17.68 -15.43 -8.70
N LYS A 125 18.12 -14.45 -9.50
CA LYS A 125 19.23 -14.64 -10.45
C LYS A 125 20.53 -15.01 -9.74
N LYS A 126 20.89 -14.29 -8.68
CA LYS A 126 22.06 -14.59 -7.83
C LYS A 126 22.01 -16.00 -7.25
N LYS A 127 20.83 -16.44 -6.79
CA LYS A 127 20.65 -17.80 -6.26
C LYS A 127 20.85 -18.84 -7.35
N GLN A 128 20.28 -18.63 -8.53
CA GLN A 128 20.48 -19.52 -9.68
C GLN A 128 21.94 -19.58 -10.13
N GLU A 129 22.63 -18.44 -10.18
CA GLU A 129 24.07 -18.39 -10.49
C GLU A 129 24.89 -19.16 -9.45
N GLN A 130 24.56 -19.01 -8.17
CA GLN A 130 25.22 -19.73 -7.08
C GLN A 130 24.93 -21.24 -7.11
N GLU A 131 23.69 -21.62 -7.41
CA GLU A 131 23.29 -23.03 -7.56
C GLU A 131 23.94 -23.66 -8.79
N ALA A 132 24.05 -22.93 -9.90
CA ALA A 132 24.78 -23.37 -11.08
C ALA A 132 26.27 -23.55 -10.80
N LEU A 133 26.90 -22.63 -10.05
CA LEU A 133 28.30 -22.76 -9.64
C LEU A 133 28.51 -23.98 -8.72
N LEU A 134 27.57 -24.27 -7.81
CA LEU A 134 27.63 -25.46 -6.96
C LEU A 134 27.35 -26.76 -7.72
N ALA A 135 26.51 -26.72 -8.75
CA ALA A 135 26.20 -27.85 -9.60
C ALA A 135 27.29 -28.14 -10.64
N ASP A 136 28.12 -27.14 -10.96
CA ASP A 136 29.36 -27.29 -11.73
C ASP A 136 30.38 -28.07 -10.91
N THR A 137 30.19 -29.39 -10.86
CA THR A 137 31.14 -30.32 -10.26
C THR A 137 32.35 -30.42 -11.18
N ASP A 138 33.55 -30.20 -10.64
CA ASP A 138 34.90 -30.22 -11.28
C ASP A 138 35.21 -31.47 -12.16
N ASP A 139 34.30 -32.45 -12.26
CA ASP A 139 34.38 -33.64 -13.11
C ASP A 139 34.09 -33.36 -14.60
N ASP A 140 33.61 -32.17 -14.97
CA ASP A 140 33.53 -31.77 -16.39
C ASP A 140 34.94 -31.65 -17.03
N PHE A 141 35.96 -31.32 -16.23
CA PHE A 141 37.36 -31.40 -16.67
C PHE A 141 37.80 -32.86 -16.93
N THR A 142 37.36 -33.82 -16.11
CA THR A 142 37.78 -35.23 -16.20
C THR A 142 37.10 -36.01 -17.33
N ASN A 143 35.90 -35.60 -17.75
CA ASN A 143 35.18 -36.18 -18.91
C ASN A 143 35.40 -35.43 -20.24
N SER A 144 36.20 -34.37 -20.24
CA SER A 144 36.44 -33.57 -21.44
C SER A 144 37.19 -34.35 -22.53
N SER A 145 36.84 -34.12 -23.81
CA SER A 145 37.48 -34.78 -24.95
C SER A 145 38.97 -34.49 -25.07
N TRP A 146 39.41 -33.33 -24.58
CA TRP A 146 40.81 -32.92 -24.51
C TRP A 146 41.62 -33.72 -23.46
N ALA A 147 40.99 -34.13 -22.36
CA ALA A 147 41.65 -34.91 -21.30
C ALA A 147 41.77 -36.41 -21.65
N SER A 148 41.11 -36.86 -22.72
CA SER A 148 41.19 -38.26 -23.14
C SER A 148 42.50 -38.55 -23.87
N SER A 149 43.37 -39.36 -23.25
CA SER A 149 44.66 -39.79 -23.82
C SER A 149 44.53 -40.60 -25.13
N ASN A 150 43.32 -41.06 -25.43
CA ASN A 150 42.98 -41.82 -26.64
C ASN A 150 42.28 -40.98 -27.72
N SER A 151 42.11 -39.66 -27.54
CA SER A 151 41.37 -38.81 -28.50
C SER A 151 41.96 -38.90 -29.92
N LEU A 152 43.28 -38.72 -30.04
CA LEU A 152 44.00 -38.81 -31.31
C LEU A 152 43.90 -40.21 -31.95
N LYS A 153 43.96 -41.26 -31.12
CA LYS A 153 43.81 -42.64 -31.58
C LYS A 153 42.40 -42.91 -32.11
N SER A 154 41.38 -42.37 -31.46
CA SER A 154 39.98 -42.53 -31.88
C SER A 154 39.67 -41.78 -33.18
N SER A 155 40.26 -40.60 -33.40
CA SER A 155 40.17 -39.86 -34.67
C SER A 155 40.90 -40.57 -35.81
N LEU A 156 42.06 -41.19 -35.53
CA LEU A 156 42.86 -41.87 -36.55
C LEU A 156 42.27 -43.22 -36.97
N ILE A 157 41.62 -43.94 -36.04
CA ILE A 157 41.04 -45.27 -36.27
C ILE A 157 39.58 -45.18 -36.77
N GLY A 158 38.99 -43.97 -36.80
CA GLY A 158 37.65 -43.73 -37.36
C GLY A 158 36.50 -44.27 -36.50
N THR A 159 36.77 -44.71 -35.28
CA THR A 159 35.75 -45.24 -34.36
C THR A 159 35.10 -44.16 -33.49
N GLY A 160 35.59 -42.92 -33.55
CA GLY A 160 35.03 -41.76 -32.85
C GLY A 160 33.99 -41.01 -33.69
N GLY A 161 32.78 -41.56 -33.81
CA GLY A 161 31.60 -40.78 -34.20
C GLY A 161 31.24 -40.74 -35.71
N GLY A 162 30.14 -41.43 -36.06
CA GLY A 162 29.15 -40.87 -36.99
C GLY A 162 29.28 -41.13 -38.50
N LEU A 163 30.10 -42.07 -38.98
CA LEU A 163 30.07 -42.47 -40.40
C LEU A 163 29.33 -43.81 -40.58
N ARG A 164 28.02 -43.73 -40.86
CA ARG A 164 27.22 -44.84 -41.37
C ARG A 164 27.49 -44.98 -42.87
N PHE A 165 28.21 -46.01 -43.27
CA PHE A 165 28.23 -46.42 -44.67
C PHE A 165 26.85 -47.00 -45.04
N ARG A 166 26.34 -46.56 -46.18
CA ARG A 166 25.00 -46.79 -46.71
C ARG A 166 24.83 -48.20 -47.25
#